data_AF-A0A1D6G647-F1
#
_entry.id   AF-A0A1D6G647-F1
#
_cell.length_a   1.000
_cell.length_b   1.000
_cell.length_c   1.000
_cell.angle_alpha   90.00
_cell.angle_beta   90.00
_cell.angle_gamma   90.00
#
_symmetry.space_group_name_H-M   'P 1'
#
loop_
_entity.id
_entity.type
_entity.pdbx_description
1 polymer ?
#
loop_
_entity_poly.entity_id
_entity_poly.type
_entity_poly.pdbx_seq_one_letter_code
_entity_poly.pdbx_strand_id
1 'polypeptide(L)'
;MIISLLYFVFDPRTENNPYLGFIYTSFQERATFISHGNTARHAKDFGDLKLAQICGIIASDEKRHETAYTKIVEKLFEIDPDGTVVALADMMKKKISMPAHLMFDGQDDKLFEHFSMVAQRLGVYTARDYADILEFLVDRWKVADLTGLSGEGNKAQDYLCTLASRIRRLDERAQSRAKKAGTLPFSWVYGREVQL
;
A
#
# COMPACT_ATOMS: atom_id res chain seq x y z
N MET A 1 -14.90 14.93 -6.47
CA MET A 1 -13.94 13.85 -6.22
C MET A 1 -13.72 12.91 -7.40
N ILE A 2 -14.61 11.95 -7.72
CA ILE A 2 -14.32 10.92 -8.75
C ILE A 2 -13.94 11.53 -10.10
N ILE A 3 -14.68 12.55 -10.54
CA ILE A 3 -14.37 13.30 -11.76
C ILE A 3 -12.96 13.91 -11.70
N SER A 4 -12.60 14.55 -10.57
CA SER A 4 -11.26 15.11 -10.35
C SER A 4 -10.16 14.04 -10.46
N LEU A 5 -10.37 12.86 -9.86
CA LEU A 5 -9.43 11.75 -9.92
C LEU A 5 -9.27 11.18 -11.34
N LEU A 6 -10.33 11.16 -12.14
CA LEU A 6 -10.25 10.75 -13.54
C LEU A 6 -9.53 11.78 -14.42
N TYR A 7 -9.63 13.08 -14.06
CA TYR A 7 -8.92 14.15 -14.76
C TYR A 7 -7.42 14.21 -14.40
N PHE A 8 -7.06 14.01 -13.13
CA PHE A 8 -5.67 13.93 -12.71
C PHE A 8 -5.14 12.51 -12.94
N VAL A 9 -4.53 12.28 -14.11
CA VAL A 9 -3.93 10.98 -14.45
C VAL A 9 -2.86 10.64 -13.41
N PHE A 10 -3.06 9.52 -12.72
CA PHE A 10 -2.13 8.99 -11.75
C PHE A 10 -0.84 8.52 -12.43
N ASP A 11 0.31 9.02 -11.96
CA ASP A 11 1.63 8.50 -12.34
C ASP A 11 2.18 7.57 -11.23
N PRO A 12 2.21 6.25 -11.46
CA PRO A 12 2.79 5.30 -10.51
C PRO A 12 4.33 5.36 -10.46
N ARG A 13 4.97 6.19 -11.31
CA ARG A 13 6.43 6.30 -11.48
C ARG A 13 7.10 4.97 -11.85
N THR A 14 6.38 4.18 -12.65
CA THR A 14 6.82 2.88 -13.16
C THR A 14 7.54 2.98 -14.50
N GLU A 15 7.64 4.17 -15.11
CA GLU A 15 8.51 4.45 -16.27
C GLU A 15 8.26 3.55 -17.49
N ASN A 16 7.03 3.03 -17.66
CA ASN A 16 6.70 1.99 -18.65
C ASN A 16 7.56 0.72 -18.53
N ASN A 17 8.19 0.52 -17.38
CA ASN A 17 9.01 -0.65 -17.07
C ASN A 17 8.13 -1.74 -16.44
N PRO A 18 8.02 -2.92 -17.07
CA PRO A 18 7.19 -4.01 -16.55
C PRO A 18 7.64 -4.51 -15.16
N TYR A 19 8.92 -4.42 -14.83
CA TYR A 19 9.42 -4.80 -13.50
C TYR A 19 8.80 -3.89 -12.43
N LEU A 20 8.97 -2.57 -12.60
CA LEU A 20 8.39 -1.57 -11.70
C LEU A 20 6.87 -1.69 -11.64
N GLY A 21 6.22 -1.91 -12.79
CA GLY A 21 4.77 -2.08 -12.90
C GLY A 21 4.25 -3.27 -12.10
N PHE A 22 4.81 -4.47 -12.29
CA PHE A 22 4.34 -5.67 -11.59
C PHE A 22 4.69 -5.70 -10.11
N ILE A 23 5.80 -5.07 -9.71
CA ILE A 23 6.12 -4.84 -8.30
C ILE A 23 5.07 -3.91 -7.67
N TYR A 24 4.76 -2.80 -8.35
CA TYR A 24 3.75 -1.84 -7.91
C TYR A 24 2.37 -2.51 -7.75
N THR A 25 1.91 -3.26 -8.76
CA THR A 25 0.60 -3.93 -8.68
C THR A 25 0.57 -5.03 -7.61
N SER A 26 1.63 -5.83 -7.48
CA SER A 26 1.72 -6.84 -6.41
C SER A 26 1.54 -6.21 -5.02
N PHE A 27 2.14 -5.03 -4.80
CA PHE A 27 2.00 -4.30 -3.55
C PHE A 27 0.59 -3.74 -3.37
N GLN A 28 0.04 -3.07 -4.39
CA GLN A 28 -1.28 -2.43 -4.33
C GLN A 28 -2.41 -3.45 -4.13
N GLU A 29 -2.40 -4.56 -4.85
CA GLU A 29 -3.43 -5.60 -4.70
C GLU A 29 -3.45 -6.20 -3.29
N ARG A 30 -2.28 -6.32 -2.66
CA ARG A 30 -2.22 -6.74 -1.26
C ARG A 30 -2.73 -5.65 -0.31
N ALA A 31 -2.46 -4.38 -0.60
CA ALA A 31 -2.96 -3.26 0.19
C ALA A 31 -4.49 -3.13 0.11
N THR A 32 -5.09 -3.34 -1.06
CA THR A 32 -6.54 -3.34 -1.25
C THR A 32 -7.18 -4.57 -0.62
N PHE A 33 -6.56 -5.76 -0.73
CA PHE A 33 -6.98 -6.96 0.00
C PHE A 33 -7.08 -6.72 1.51
N ILE A 34 -6.05 -6.13 2.12
CA ILE A 34 -6.03 -5.80 3.56
C ILE A 34 -7.12 -4.77 3.89
N SER A 35 -7.20 -3.68 3.13
CA SER A 35 -8.19 -2.61 3.36
C SER A 35 -9.62 -3.12 3.30
N HIS A 36 -9.95 -3.92 2.28
CA HIS A 36 -11.28 -4.50 2.13
C HIS A 36 -11.57 -5.56 3.19
N GLY A 37 -10.59 -6.39 3.55
CA GLY A 37 -10.72 -7.38 4.62
C GLY A 37 -10.98 -6.74 5.99
N ASN A 38 -10.27 -5.67 6.33
CA ASN A 38 -10.48 -4.93 7.58
C ASN A 38 -11.83 -4.20 7.57
N THR A 39 -12.21 -3.58 6.44
CA THR A 39 -13.54 -2.96 6.29
C THR A 39 -14.67 -4.00 6.44
N ALA A 40 -14.51 -5.20 5.89
CA ALA A 40 -15.46 -6.29 6.05
C ALA A 40 -15.62 -6.70 7.53
N ARG A 41 -14.52 -6.75 8.28
CA ARG A 41 -14.53 -7.04 9.72
C ARG A 41 -15.29 -5.96 10.48
N HIS A 42 -15.00 -4.68 10.23
CA HIS A 42 -15.74 -3.58 10.85
C HIS A 42 -17.24 -3.64 10.53
N ALA A 43 -17.62 -3.84 9.26
CA ALA A 43 -19.02 -3.96 8.88
C ALA A 43 -19.74 -5.07 9.66
N LYS A 44 -19.08 -6.23 9.83
CA LYS A 44 -19.60 -7.33 10.65
C LYS A 44 -19.72 -6.95 12.12
N ASP A 45 -18.73 -6.27 12.69
CA ASP A 45 -18.73 -5.83 14.10
C ASP A 45 -19.85 -4.80 14.37
N PHE A 46 -20.19 -3.98 13.38
CA PHE A 46 -21.35 -3.07 13.41
C PHE A 46 -22.69 -3.75 13.07
N GLY A 47 -22.69 -5.06 12.82
CA GLY A 47 -23.90 -5.85 12.56
C GLY A 47 -24.38 -5.87 11.10
N ASP A 48 -23.66 -5.25 10.16
CA ASP A 48 -24.01 -5.26 8.74
C ASP A 48 -23.31 -6.42 8.00
N LEU A 49 -23.98 -7.57 8.01
CA LEU A 49 -23.48 -8.78 7.35
C LEU A 49 -23.43 -8.67 5.82
N LYS A 50 -24.29 -7.84 5.21
CA LYS A 50 -24.33 -7.68 3.75
C LYS A 50 -23.17 -6.84 3.27
N LEU A 51 -22.88 -5.73 3.96
CA LEU A 51 -21.70 -4.92 3.66
C LEU A 51 -20.41 -5.72 3.89
N ALA A 52 -20.36 -6.52 4.97
CA ALA A 52 -19.24 -7.42 5.22
C ALA A 52 -19.02 -8.42 4.07
N GLN A 53 -20.11 -8.98 3.53
CA GLN A 53 -20.04 -9.89 2.38
C GLN A 53 -19.54 -9.19 1.11
N ILE A 54 -20.02 -7.97 0.81
CA ILE A 54 -19.57 -7.20 -0.35
C ILE A 54 -18.06 -6.92 -0.26
N CYS A 55 -17.59 -6.39 0.88
CA CYS A 55 -16.17 -6.12 1.08
C CYS A 55 -15.33 -7.42 1.03
N GLY A 56 -15.84 -8.52 1.55
CA GLY A 56 -15.17 -9.83 1.51
C GLY A 56 -15.04 -10.41 0.10
N ILE A 57 -16.05 -10.24 -0.76
CA ILE A 57 -15.99 -10.66 -2.16
C ILE A 57 -14.91 -9.87 -2.90
N ILE A 58 -14.89 -8.55 -2.75
CA ILE A 58 -13.86 -7.71 -3.38
C ILE A 58 -12.47 -8.13 -2.89
N ALA A 59 -12.27 -8.28 -1.57
CA ALA A 59 -11.00 -8.76 -1.02
C ALA A 59 -10.58 -10.12 -1.62
N SER A 60 -11.51 -11.04 -1.86
CA SER A 60 -11.20 -12.33 -2.47
C SER A 60 -10.69 -12.21 -3.92
N ASP A 61 -11.14 -11.20 -4.65
CA ASP A 61 -10.68 -10.89 -6.00
C ASP A 61 -9.27 -10.32 -5.96
N GLU A 62 -9.04 -9.34 -5.08
CA GLU A 62 -7.70 -8.73 -4.90
C GLU A 62 -6.66 -9.77 -4.48
N LYS A 63 -7.06 -10.77 -3.68
CA LYS A 63 -6.15 -11.87 -3.32
C LYS A 63 -5.72 -12.70 -4.53
N ARG A 64 -6.62 -12.91 -5.49
CA ARG A 64 -6.31 -13.62 -6.74
C ARG A 64 -5.41 -12.77 -7.63
N HIS A 65 -5.66 -11.46 -7.72
CA HIS A 65 -4.82 -10.51 -8.44
C HIS A 65 -3.40 -10.44 -7.85
N GLU A 66 -3.26 -10.28 -6.53
CA GLU A 66 -1.99 -10.33 -5.80
C GLU A 66 -1.23 -11.63 -6.15
N THR A 67 -1.92 -12.77 -6.11
CA THR A 67 -1.31 -14.07 -6.41
C THR A 67 -0.80 -14.15 -7.85
N ALA A 68 -1.54 -13.57 -8.81
CA ALA A 68 -1.11 -13.53 -10.20
C ALA A 68 0.13 -12.64 -10.39
N TYR A 69 0.11 -11.41 -9.87
CA TYR A 69 1.22 -10.47 -10.05
C TYR A 69 2.49 -10.90 -9.29
N THR A 70 2.34 -11.44 -8.09
CA THR A 70 3.49 -11.95 -7.31
C THR A 70 4.19 -13.12 -8.01
N LYS A 71 3.46 -13.98 -8.74
CA LYS A 71 4.03 -15.03 -9.58
C LYS A 71 4.80 -14.49 -10.79
N ILE A 72 4.34 -13.39 -11.38
CA ILE A 72 5.06 -12.75 -12.49
C ILE A 72 6.41 -12.23 -11.98
N VAL A 73 6.42 -11.52 -10.85
CA VAL A 73 7.68 -11.01 -10.27
C VAL A 73 8.58 -12.15 -9.76
N GLU A 74 8.01 -13.22 -9.21
CA GLU A 74 8.77 -14.43 -8.88
C GLU A 74 9.49 -14.99 -10.12
N LYS A 75 8.82 -15.04 -11.26
CA LYS A 75 9.46 -15.48 -12.50
C LYS A 75 10.54 -14.51 -13.00
N LEU A 76 10.36 -13.20 -12.79
CA LEU A 76 11.40 -12.21 -13.07
C LEU A 76 12.64 -12.43 -12.19
N PHE A 77 12.48 -12.76 -10.90
CA PHE A 77 13.60 -13.11 -10.04
C PHE A 77 14.34 -14.38 -10.48
N GLU A 78 13.66 -15.35 -11.09
CA GLU A 78 14.31 -16.54 -11.64
C GLU A 78 15.16 -16.25 -12.90
N ILE A 79 14.72 -15.29 -13.73
CA ILE A 79 15.34 -15.00 -15.03
C ILE A 79 16.40 -13.89 -14.92
N ASP A 80 16.11 -12.87 -14.12
CA ASP A 80 16.91 -11.66 -13.95
C ASP A 80 16.87 -11.19 -12.49
N PRO A 81 17.55 -11.91 -11.57
CA PRO A 81 17.53 -11.59 -10.14
C PRO A 81 18.11 -10.21 -9.84
N ASP A 82 19.14 -9.78 -10.57
CA ASP A 82 19.83 -8.50 -10.34
C ASP A 82 18.96 -7.31 -10.77
N GLY A 83 18.42 -7.33 -11.99
CA GLY A 83 17.51 -6.27 -12.44
C GLY A 83 16.25 -6.20 -11.57
N THR A 84 15.71 -7.35 -11.16
CA THR A 84 14.48 -7.41 -10.35
C THR A 84 14.69 -6.88 -8.93
N VAL A 85 15.80 -7.21 -8.26
CA VAL A 85 16.06 -6.70 -6.90
C VAL A 85 16.31 -5.19 -6.91
N VAL A 86 16.99 -4.68 -7.94
CA VAL A 86 17.23 -3.23 -8.12
C VAL A 86 15.92 -2.50 -8.37
N ALA A 87 15.05 -3.02 -9.24
CA ALA A 87 13.72 -2.47 -9.50
C ALA A 87 12.84 -2.45 -8.25
N LEU A 88 12.88 -3.51 -7.43
CA LEU A 88 12.14 -3.57 -6.16
C LEU A 88 12.65 -2.51 -5.18
N ALA A 89 13.97 -2.35 -5.05
CA ALA A 89 14.56 -1.31 -4.21
C ALA A 89 14.22 0.09 -4.72
N ASP A 90 14.20 0.32 -6.03
CA ASP A 90 13.80 1.60 -6.63
C ASP A 90 12.34 1.96 -6.29
N MET A 91 11.40 1.04 -6.49
CA MET A 91 10.00 1.24 -6.10
C MET A 91 9.86 1.57 -4.61
N MET A 92 10.61 0.89 -3.75
CA MET A 92 10.60 1.17 -2.32
C MET A 92 11.23 2.52 -1.95
N LYS A 93 12.27 2.97 -2.66
CA LYS A 93 12.88 4.30 -2.48
C LYS A 93 11.93 5.42 -2.94
N LYS A 94 11.24 5.21 -4.06
CA LYS A 94 10.20 6.11 -4.56
C LYS A 94 9.00 6.19 -3.60
N LYS A 95 8.81 5.17 -2.75
CA LYS A 95 7.60 4.87 -1.97
C LYS A 95 6.46 4.51 -2.91
N ILE A 96 5.73 3.46 -2.56
CA ILE A 96 4.56 3.05 -3.32
C ILE A 96 3.47 4.12 -3.12
N SER A 97 3.32 4.99 -4.12
CA SER A 97 2.31 6.04 -4.14
C SER A 97 0.92 5.42 -4.25
N MET A 98 -0.04 5.88 -3.45
CA MET A 98 -1.42 5.43 -3.58
C MET A 98 -2.04 5.99 -4.89
N PRO A 99 -2.84 5.20 -5.64
CA PRO A 99 -3.43 5.66 -6.89
C PRO A 99 -4.25 6.96 -6.73
N ALA A 100 -5.01 7.05 -5.65
CA ALA A 100 -5.89 8.17 -5.35
C ALA A 100 -5.22 9.30 -4.55
N HIS A 101 -3.88 9.38 -4.52
CA HIS A 101 -3.18 10.40 -3.70
C HIS A 101 -3.47 11.86 -4.12
N LEU A 102 -3.98 12.07 -5.34
CA LEU A 102 -4.43 13.37 -5.85
C LEU A 102 -5.95 13.59 -5.67
N MET A 103 -6.60 12.87 -4.75
CA MET A 103 -8.03 13.05 -4.51
C MET A 103 -8.33 14.48 -4.05
N PHE A 104 -9.33 15.08 -4.68
CA PHE A 104 -9.80 16.43 -4.38
C PHE A 104 -11.33 16.49 -4.53
N ASP A 105 -12.01 17.07 -3.55
CA ASP A 105 -13.47 17.19 -3.54
C ASP A 105 -13.98 18.57 -3.93
N GLY A 106 -13.09 19.53 -4.21
CA GLY A 106 -13.44 20.92 -4.49
C GLY A 106 -13.28 21.86 -3.29
N GLN A 107 -12.96 21.33 -2.10
CA GLN A 107 -12.91 22.10 -0.85
C GLN A 107 -11.65 21.83 -0.04
N ASP A 108 -11.18 20.58 0.00
CA ASP A 108 -10.03 20.16 0.82
C ASP A 108 -8.83 19.75 -0.04
N ASP A 109 -7.82 20.63 -0.08
CA ASP A 109 -6.56 20.39 -0.81
C ASP A 109 -5.74 19.21 -0.25
N LYS A 110 -6.04 18.77 0.98
CA LYS A 110 -5.34 17.69 1.69
C LYS A 110 -6.22 16.47 1.94
N LEU A 111 -7.27 16.33 1.13
CA LEU A 111 -8.27 15.28 1.30
C LEU A 111 -7.67 13.87 1.40
N PHE A 112 -6.63 13.58 0.63
CA PHE A 112 -5.92 12.29 0.73
C PHE A 112 -5.26 12.07 2.09
N GLU A 113 -4.58 13.10 2.62
CA GLU A 113 -3.91 13.02 3.92
C GLU A 113 -4.94 12.83 5.03
N HIS A 114 -6.02 13.61 5.02
CA HIS A 114 -7.09 13.50 6.01
C HIS A 114 -7.80 12.15 5.94
N PHE A 115 -8.13 11.66 4.74
CA PHE A 115 -8.67 10.31 4.55
C PHE A 115 -7.73 9.23 5.08
N SER A 116 -6.43 9.34 4.78
CA SER A 116 -5.42 8.37 5.21
C SER A 116 -5.25 8.35 6.72
N MET A 117 -5.37 9.50 7.40
CA MET A 117 -5.37 9.57 8.86
C MET A 117 -6.56 8.81 9.45
N VAL A 118 -7.77 9.04 8.93
CA VAL A 118 -8.97 8.32 9.38
C VAL A 118 -8.82 6.80 9.17
N ALA A 119 -8.33 6.37 8.00
CA ALA A 119 -8.09 4.96 7.70
C ALA A 119 -7.04 4.32 8.64
N GLN A 120 -5.96 5.05 8.94
CA GLN A 120 -4.93 4.65 9.90
C GLN A 120 -5.52 4.51 11.31
N ARG A 121 -6.31 5.49 11.78
CA ARG A 121 -6.91 5.48 13.12
C ARG A 121 -7.91 4.34 13.28
N LEU A 122 -8.73 4.09 12.26
CA LEU A 122 -9.70 3.00 12.28
C LEU A 122 -9.05 1.62 12.10
N GLY A 123 -7.77 1.55 11.71
CA GLY A 123 -7.08 0.29 11.45
C GLY A 123 -7.52 -0.38 10.15
N VAL A 124 -8.05 0.39 9.20
CA VAL A 124 -8.43 -0.12 7.87
C VAL A 124 -7.16 -0.39 7.05
N TYR A 125 -6.25 0.58 7.01
CA TYR A 125 -4.93 0.45 6.40
C TYR A 125 -3.96 1.40 7.09
N THR A 126 -2.83 0.86 7.54
CA THR A 126 -1.87 1.55 8.39
C THR A 126 -0.45 1.51 7.81
N ALA A 127 0.43 2.36 8.35
CA ALA A 127 1.85 2.30 8.07
C ALA A 127 2.49 0.95 8.48
N ARG A 128 1.88 0.20 9.41
CA ARG A 128 2.29 -1.15 9.76
C ARG A 128 1.91 -2.14 8.67
N ASP A 129 0.69 -2.04 8.13
CA ASP A 129 0.26 -2.88 7.00
C ASP A 129 1.18 -2.67 5.79
N TYR A 130 1.61 -1.43 5.52
CA TYR A 130 2.63 -1.16 4.49
C TYR A 130 3.93 -1.94 4.74
N ALA A 131 4.45 -1.92 5.98
CA ALA A 131 5.66 -2.65 6.32
C ALA A 131 5.48 -4.17 6.25
N ASP A 132 4.29 -4.67 6.62
CA ASP A 132 3.95 -6.09 6.58
C ASP A 132 3.80 -6.60 5.14
N ILE A 133 3.25 -5.78 4.22
CA ILE A 133 3.23 -6.08 2.79
C ILE A 133 4.67 -6.19 2.26
N LEU A 134 5.53 -5.23 2.59
CA LEU A 134 6.93 -5.25 2.16
C LEU A 134 7.64 -6.52 2.66
N GLU A 135 7.53 -6.82 3.96
CA GLU A 135 8.15 -8.00 4.55
C GLU A 135 7.61 -9.29 3.88
N PHE A 136 6.30 -9.37 3.67
CA PHE A 136 5.69 -10.49 2.95
C PHE A 136 6.25 -10.65 1.54
N LEU A 137 6.40 -9.58 0.77
CA LEU A 137 6.90 -9.66 -0.60
C LEU A 137 8.39 -10.02 -0.65
N VAL A 138 9.20 -9.46 0.27
CA VAL A 138 10.63 -9.80 0.44
C VAL A 138 10.80 -11.29 0.75
N ASP A 139 9.97 -11.85 1.64
CA ASP A 139 9.96 -13.28 1.97
C ASP A 139 9.43 -14.13 0.82
N ARG A 140 8.31 -13.72 0.20
CA ARG A 140 7.65 -14.43 -0.90
C ARG A 140 8.57 -14.64 -2.10
N TRP A 141 9.42 -13.65 -2.38
CA TRP A 141 10.41 -13.68 -3.45
C TRP A 141 11.81 -14.12 -2.98
N LYS A 142 11.95 -14.51 -1.71
CA LYS A 142 13.20 -14.98 -1.10
C LYS A 142 14.37 -14.04 -1.34
N VAL A 143 14.12 -12.73 -1.23
CA VAL A 143 15.10 -11.70 -1.57
C VAL A 143 16.37 -11.86 -0.73
N ALA A 144 16.26 -12.29 0.53
CA ALA A 144 17.41 -12.54 1.41
C ALA A 144 18.32 -13.69 0.93
N ASP A 145 17.78 -14.64 0.18
CA ASP A 145 18.50 -15.84 -0.27
C ASP A 145 19.15 -15.67 -1.66
N LEU A 146 18.95 -14.51 -2.31
CA LEU A 146 19.53 -14.22 -3.62
C LEU A 146 21.07 -14.18 -3.52
N THR A 147 21.73 -14.82 -4.48
CA THR A 147 23.19 -14.86 -4.59
C THR A 147 23.62 -14.55 -6.02
N GLY A 148 24.90 -14.24 -6.23
CA GLY A 148 25.42 -13.90 -7.56
C GLY A 148 24.99 -12.51 -8.06
N LEU A 149 24.53 -11.65 -7.17
CA LEU A 149 24.12 -10.28 -7.48
C LEU A 149 25.34 -9.38 -7.74
N SER A 150 25.13 -8.34 -8.54
CA SER A 150 26.08 -7.25 -8.75
C SER A 150 26.30 -6.43 -7.48
N GLY A 151 27.29 -5.53 -7.49
CA GLY A 151 27.51 -4.62 -6.35
C GLY A 151 26.32 -3.70 -6.08
N GLU A 152 25.50 -3.40 -7.09
CA GLU A 152 24.26 -2.64 -6.92
C GLU A 152 23.14 -3.54 -6.40
N GLY A 153 23.00 -4.76 -6.93
CA GLY A 153 22.03 -5.75 -6.47
C GLY A 153 22.19 -6.10 -4.99
N ASN A 154 23.43 -6.31 -4.51
CA ASN A 154 23.69 -6.57 -3.09
C ASN A 154 23.26 -5.39 -2.20
N LYS A 155 23.52 -4.14 -2.61
CA LYS A 155 23.06 -2.95 -1.87
C LYS A 155 21.53 -2.84 -1.86
N ALA A 156 20.88 -3.20 -2.97
CA ALA A 156 19.42 -3.23 -3.07
C ALA A 156 18.83 -4.30 -2.14
N GLN A 157 19.42 -5.50 -2.12
CA GLN A 157 19.05 -6.60 -1.23
C GLN A 157 19.16 -6.20 0.26
N ASP A 158 20.30 -5.66 0.69
CA ASP A 158 20.52 -5.20 2.07
C ASP A 158 19.51 -4.12 2.48
N TYR A 159 19.24 -3.17 1.58
CA TYR A 159 18.24 -2.12 1.80
C TYR A 159 16.85 -2.72 2.01
N LEU A 160 16.42 -3.64 1.14
CA LEU A 160 15.09 -4.24 1.20
C LEU A 160 14.88 -5.09 2.45
N CYS A 161 15.87 -5.91 2.81
CA CYS A 161 15.78 -6.81 3.97
C CYS A 161 15.73 -6.06 5.32
N THR A 162 16.16 -4.80 5.35
CA THR A 162 16.14 -3.98 6.57
C THR A 162 15.00 -2.96 6.61
N LEU A 163 14.38 -2.65 5.47
CA LEU A 163 13.45 -1.53 5.31
C LEU A 163 12.16 -1.71 6.12
N ALA A 164 11.55 -2.89 6.16
CA ALA A 164 10.31 -3.12 6.92
C ALA A 164 10.49 -2.79 8.41
N SER A 165 11.59 -3.26 9.01
CA SER A 165 11.92 -2.94 10.41
C SER A 165 12.13 -1.44 10.66
N ARG A 166 12.72 -0.74 9.69
CA ARG A 166 12.93 0.72 9.75
C ARG A 166 11.61 1.47 9.68
N ILE A 167 10.68 1.06 8.81
CA ILE A 167 9.35 1.66 8.68
C ILE A 167 8.58 1.49 9.99
N ARG A 168 8.55 0.28 10.58
CA ARG A 168 7.88 0.02 11.87
C ARG A 168 8.39 0.93 12.99
N ARG A 169 9.72 1.06 13.13
CA ARG A 169 10.32 1.97 14.14
C ARG A 169 9.98 3.44 13.90
N LEU A 170 9.85 3.87 12.64
CA LEU A 170 9.46 5.24 12.31
C LEU A 170 7.99 5.49 12.64
N ASP A 171 7.10 4.54 12.33
CA ASP A 171 5.68 4.60 12.68
C ASP A 171 5.50 4.66 14.21
N GLU A 172 6.15 3.76 14.97
CA GLU A 172 6.09 3.77 16.44
C GLU A 172 6.49 5.14 17.03
N ARG A 173 7.57 5.72 16.50
CA ARG A 173 8.02 7.06 16.92
C ARG A 173 7.01 8.15 16.53
N ALA A 174 6.42 8.08 15.34
CA ALA A 174 5.41 9.02 14.89
C ALA A 174 4.16 8.96 15.77
N GLN A 175 3.65 7.75 16.04
CA GLN A 175 2.50 7.51 16.93
C GLN A 175 2.77 7.98 18.36
N SER A 176 3.98 7.73 18.90
CA SER A 176 4.35 8.20 20.25
C SER A 176 4.35 9.73 20.40
N ARG A 177 4.55 10.45 19.29
CA ARG A 177 4.60 11.92 19.23
C ARG A 177 3.28 12.53 18.75
N ALA A 178 2.36 11.72 18.26
CA ALA A 178 1.08 12.19 17.77
C ALA A 178 0.27 12.74 18.94
N LYS A 179 -0.10 14.03 18.88
CA LYS A 179 -1.13 14.58 19.76
C LYS A 179 -2.48 13.95 19.37
N LYS A 180 -3.45 13.98 20.29
CA LYS A 180 -4.85 13.63 19.95
C LYS A 180 -5.24 14.40 18.69
N ALA A 181 -5.43 13.67 17.61
CA ALA A 181 -5.81 14.24 16.34
C ALA A 181 -7.22 14.85 16.48
N GLY A 182 -7.38 16.04 15.91
CA GLY A 182 -8.62 16.80 15.97
C GLY A 182 -9.73 16.17 15.12
N THR A 183 -10.86 16.85 15.06
CA THR A 183 -11.92 16.54 14.11
C THR A 183 -11.82 17.45 12.89
N LEU A 184 -12.20 16.93 11.72
CA LEU A 184 -12.37 17.72 10.50
C LEU A 184 -13.68 17.36 9.79
N PRO A 185 -14.34 18.32 9.14
CA PRO A 185 -15.52 18.06 8.33
C PRO A 185 -15.13 17.34 7.03
N PHE A 186 -15.91 16.32 6.65
CA PHE A 186 -15.77 15.65 5.35
C PHE A 186 -17.01 15.89 4.49
N SER A 187 -16.83 16.36 3.25
CA SER A 187 -17.93 16.60 2.31
C SER A 187 -18.74 15.34 2.00
N TRP A 188 -18.08 14.17 2.00
CA TRP A 188 -18.70 12.86 1.72
C TRP A 188 -19.75 12.44 2.73
N VAL A 189 -19.70 13.01 3.95
CA VAL A 189 -20.67 12.78 5.02
C VAL A 189 -21.44 14.06 5.35
N TYR A 190 -21.68 14.90 4.35
CA TYR A 190 -22.46 16.14 4.45
C TYR A 190 -21.86 17.18 5.40
N GLY A 191 -20.52 17.29 5.42
CA GLY A 191 -19.80 18.24 6.26
C GLY A 191 -19.77 17.86 7.75
N ARG A 192 -20.19 16.64 8.11
CA ARG A 192 -20.05 16.14 9.47
C ARG A 192 -18.59 15.97 9.83
N GLU A 193 -18.28 16.31 11.08
CA GLU A 193 -16.95 16.17 11.64
C GLU A 193 -16.59 14.72 11.93
N VAL A 194 -15.40 14.31 11.49
CA VAL A 194 -14.82 13.00 11.73
C VAL A 194 -13.48 13.21 12.42
N GLN A 195 -13.20 12.44 13.45
CA GLN A 195 -11.88 12.45 14.08
C GLN A 195 -10.85 11.88 13.11
N LEU A 196 -9.74 12.59 12.92
CA LEU A 196 -8.62 12.11 12.12
C LEU A 196 -7.87 11.00 12.87
#